data_AF-A0A6C0UHH3-F1
#
_entry.id   AF-A0A6C0UHH3-F1
#
_cell.length_a   1.000
_cell.length_b   1.000
_cell.length_c   1.000
_cell.angle_alpha   90.00
_cell.angle_beta   90.00
_cell.angle_gamma   90.00
#
_symmetry.space_group_name_H-M   'P 1'
#
loop_
_entity.id
_entity.type
_entity.pdbx_description
1 polymer ?
#
loop_
_entity_poly.entity_id
_entity_poly.type
_entity_poly.pdbx_seq_one_letter_code
_entity_poly.pdbx_strand_id
1 'polypeptide(L)'
;MWYHTTNPSHTETIIARIEWPMNDHGAMTVRVEASCEVRHLVEFADETVEKTLTELPAGATVPLQMESVGARGNAWRVTELVGVTTEAMAKAAAHEDERRQRRGSETEHRESTEHVEV
;
A
#
# COMPACT_ATOMS: atom_id res chain seq x y z
N MET A 1 -28.35 -27.37 -7.62
CA MET A 1 -28.20 -26.48 -6.46
C MET A 1 -26.71 -26.31 -6.25
N TRP A 2 -26.13 -25.30 -6.88
CA TRP A 2 -24.69 -25.09 -6.88
C TRP A 2 -24.36 -24.22 -5.68
N TYR A 3 -23.73 -24.80 -4.67
CA TYR A 3 -23.15 -24.05 -3.57
C TYR A 3 -21.92 -23.36 -4.15
N HIS A 4 -21.93 -22.04 -4.29
CA HIS A 4 -20.68 -21.30 -4.32
C HIS A 4 -20.12 -21.48 -2.91
N THR A 5 -19.24 -22.45 -2.72
CA THR A 5 -18.28 -22.37 -1.63
C THR A 5 -17.52 -21.09 -1.92
N THR A 6 -17.95 -19.98 -1.31
CA THR A 6 -17.06 -18.86 -1.07
C THR A 6 -15.85 -19.50 -0.43
N ASN A 7 -14.75 -19.51 -1.19
CA ASN A 7 -13.43 -19.88 -0.71
C ASN A 7 -13.34 -19.40 0.74
N PRO A 8 -13.02 -20.24 1.74
CA PRO A 8 -12.96 -19.78 3.13
C PRO A 8 -12.09 -18.53 3.11
N SER A 9 -12.66 -17.38 3.46
CA SER A 9 -11.95 -16.10 3.50
C SER A 9 -10.70 -16.35 4.33
N HIS A 10 -9.56 -16.55 3.67
CA HIS A 10 -8.32 -16.87 4.37
C HIS A 10 -7.87 -15.55 4.97
N THR A 11 -8.25 -15.36 6.22
CA THR A 11 -7.86 -14.20 6.99
C THR A 11 -6.41 -14.39 7.42
N GLU A 12 -5.54 -13.56 6.88
CA GLU A 12 -4.11 -13.61 7.15
C GLU A 12 -3.67 -12.33 7.86
N THR A 13 -2.94 -12.49 8.96
CA THR A 13 -2.21 -11.38 9.57
C THR A 13 -0.86 -11.27 8.89
N ILE A 14 -0.60 -10.14 8.25
CA ILE A 14 0.67 -9.86 7.59
C ILE A 14 1.22 -8.52 7.99
N ILE A 15 2.52 -8.33 7.78
CA ILE A 15 3.14 -7.02 7.85
C ILE A 15 3.23 -6.48 6.42
N ALA A 16 2.60 -5.34 6.18
CA ALA A 16 2.54 -4.71 4.87
C ALA A 16 3.08 -3.29 4.92
N ARG A 17 3.87 -2.93 3.91
CA ARG A 17 4.34 -1.57 3.69
C ARG A 17 3.43 -0.86 2.69
N ILE A 18 3.02 0.38 2.97
CA ILE A 18 2.23 1.19 2.05
C ILE A 18 3.12 1.64 0.89
N GLU A 19 2.83 1.23 -0.33
CA GLU A 19 3.53 1.70 -1.53
C GLU A 19 2.85 2.93 -2.12
N TRP A 20 1.52 2.93 -2.12
CA TRP A 20 0.69 4.04 -2.54
C TRP A 20 -0.38 4.29 -1.48
N PRO A 21 -0.52 5.53 -0.99
CA PRO A 21 -1.54 5.87 -0.03
C PRO A 21 -2.93 5.71 -0.66
N MET A 22 -3.97 5.84 0.17
CA MET A 22 -5.34 5.75 -0.31
C MET A 22 -5.62 6.80 -1.39
N ASN A 23 -6.15 6.35 -2.52
CA ASN A 23 -6.56 7.23 -3.61
C ASN A 23 -8.01 7.74 -3.42
N ASP A 24 -8.46 8.64 -4.31
CA ASP A 24 -9.81 9.23 -4.28
C ASP A 24 -10.96 8.20 -4.45
N HIS A 25 -10.63 6.95 -4.76
CA HIS A 25 -11.57 5.83 -4.89
C HIS A 25 -11.54 4.88 -3.68
N GLY A 26 -10.82 5.22 -2.60
CA GLY A 26 -10.71 4.39 -1.41
C GLY A 26 -9.77 3.18 -1.57
N ALA A 27 -9.00 3.11 -2.66
CA ALA A 27 -8.07 2.01 -2.89
C ALA A 27 -6.65 2.37 -2.44
N MET A 28 -5.98 1.43 -1.77
CA MET A 28 -4.60 1.56 -1.30
C MET A 28 -3.74 0.42 -1.84
N THR A 29 -2.46 0.65 -2.11
CA THR A 29 -1.55 -0.41 -2.56
C THR A 29 -0.47 -0.65 -1.52
N VAL A 30 -0.33 -1.91 -1.13
CA VAL A 30 0.66 -2.32 -0.12
C VAL A 30 1.57 -3.40 -0.67
N ARG A 31 2.74 -3.54 -0.06
CA ARG A 31 3.69 -4.61 -0.32
C ARG A 31 3.88 -5.44 0.93
N VAL A 32 3.70 -6.75 0.82
CA VAL A 32 3.92 -7.71 1.91
C VAL A 32 5.41 -7.80 2.20
N GLU A 33 5.83 -7.57 3.43
CA GLU A 33 7.26 -7.58 3.80
C GLU A 33 7.88 -8.98 3.62
N ALA A 34 7.14 -10.04 3.98
CA ALA A 34 7.66 -11.40 3.95
C ALA A 34 7.87 -11.95 2.53
N SER A 35 6.99 -11.59 1.59
CA SER A 35 6.94 -12.19 0.25
C SER A 35 7.25 -11.21 -0.88
N CYS A 36 7.45 -9.92 -0.55
CA CYS A 36 7.59 -8.84 -1.53
C CYS A 36 6.40 -8.70 -2.51
N GLU A 37 5.28 -9.37 -2.23
CA GLU A 37 4.07 -9.39 -3.04
C GLU A 37 3.36 -8.04 -2.92
N VAL A 38 2.94 -7.46 -4.06
CA VAL A 38 2.10 -6.25 -4.07
C VAL A 38 0.64 -6.68 -3.94
N ARG A 39 -0.16 -6.00 -3.13
CA ARG A 39 -1.61 -6.27 -2.94
C ARG A 39 -2.40 -4.97 -3.01
N HIS A 40 -3.62 -5.03 -3.54
CA HIS A 40 -4.54 -3.88 -3.59
C HIS A 40 -5.62 -4.02 -2.52
N LEU A 41 -5.66 -3.07 -1.60
CA LEU A 41 -6.70 -2.97 -0.58
C LEU A 41 -7.83 -2.14 -1.15
N VAL A 42 -9.02 -2.73 -1.23
CA VAL A 42 -10.21 -2.11 -1.87
C VAL A 42 -11.43 -2.09 -0.98
N GLU A 43 -11.39 -2.84 0.12
CA GLU A 43 -12.46 -2.89 1.11
C GLU A 43 -11.88 -2.87 2.52
N PHE A 44 -12.66 -2.36 3.46
CA PHE A 44 -12.32 -2.29 4.88
C PHE A 44 -13.48 -2.88 5.70
N ALA A 45 -13.19 -3.42 6.88
CA ALA A 45 -14.23 -3.93 7.77
C ALA A 45 -15.13 -2.79 8.27
N ASP A 46 -14.51 -1.68 8.68
CA ASP A 46 -15.17 -0.54 9.32
C ASP A 46 -14.47 0.78 8.95
N GLU A 47 -15.22 1.89 9.04
CA GLU A 47 -14.74 3.26 8.73
C GLU A 47 -13.53 3.67 9.60
N THR A 48 -13.41 3.13 10.81
CA THR A 48 -12.26 3.41 11.70
C THR A 48 -10.95 2.86 11.11
N VAL A 49 -11.00 1.67 10.50
CA VAL A 49 -9.83 1.05 9.87
C VAL A 49 -9.44 1.83 8.62
N GLU A 50 -10.44 2.17 7.80
CA GLU A 50 -10.25 2.97 6.59
C GLU A 50 -9.62 4.34 6.92
N LYS A 51 -10.18 5.06 7.90
CA LYS A 51 -9.68 6.37 8.32
C LYS A 51 -8.25 6.30 8.83
N THR A 52 -7.94 5.31 9.68
CA THR A 52 -6.59 5.12 10.22
C THR A 52 -5.59 4.87 9.09
N LEU A 53 -5.94 4.05 8.10
CA LEU A 53 -5.09 3.77 6.95
C LEU A 53 -4.94 4.97 6.01
N THR A 54 -5.98 5.79 5.89
CA THR A 54 -5.96 7.03 5.10
C THR A 54 -4.96 8.04 5.65
N GLU A 55 -4.77 8.08 6.97
CA GLU A 55 -3.82 8.97 7.63
C GLU A 55 -2.36 8.51 7.50
N LEU A 56 -2.11 7.30 7.01
CA LEU A 56 -0.76 6.76 6.88
C LEU A 56 -0.13 7.11 5.53
N PRO A 57 1.12 7.64 5.54
CA PRO A 57 1.81 7.97 4.31
C PRO A 57 2.41 6.72 3.64
N ALA A 58 2.81 6.88 2.38
CA ALA A 58 3.61 5.87 1.70
C ALA A 58 4.93 5.61 2.46
N GLY A 59 5.33 4.35 2.51
CA GLY A 59 6.49 3.88 3.28
C GLY A 59 6.16 3.46 4.71
N ALA A 60 4.96 3.75 5.23
CA ALA A 60 4.52 3.21 6.51
C ALA A 60 4.44 1.69 6.46
N THR A 61 4.95 1.01 7.49
CA THR A 61 4.82 -0.45 7.64
C THR A 61 3.82 -0.73 8.74
N VAL A 62 2.74 -1.42 8.41
CA VAL A 62 1.67 -1.73 9.35
C VAL A 62 1.30 -3.22 9.34
N PRO A 63 1.09 -3.82 10.52
CA PRO A 63 0.48 -5.13 10.66
C PRO A 63 -1.02 -5.05 10.33
N LEU A 64 -1.44 -5.81 9.32
CA LEU A 64 -2.81 -5.86 8.82
C LEU A 64 -3.33 -7.29 8.87
N GLN A 65 -4.56 -7.43 9.30
CA GLN A 65 -5.34 -8.63 9.07
C GLN A 65 -6.20 -8.42 7.83
N MET A 66 -6.13 -9.31 6.86
CA MET A 66 -6.87 -9.16 5.61
C MET A 66 -7.40 -10.47 5.04
N GLU A 67 -8.46 -10.36 4.26
CA GLU A 67 -9.07 -11.46 3.51
C GLU A 67 -9.10 -11.14 2.00
N SER A 68 -9.04 -12.17 1.17
CA SER A 68 -9.11 -12.00 -0.29
C SER A 68 -10.56 -11.83 -0.75
N VAL A 69 -10.81 -10.83 -1.61
CA VAL A 69 -12.16 -10.44 -2.06
C VAL A 69 -12.58 -11.18 -3.35
N GLY A 70 -11.85 -12.21 -3.76
CA GLY A 70 -12.24 -12.99 -4.93
C GLY A 70 -11.21 -14.02 -5.36
N ALA A 71 -11.57 -14.79 -6.39
CA ALA A 71 -10.76 -15.93 -6.83
C ALA A 71 -9.65 -15.57 -7.85
N ARG A 72 -9.67 -14.36 -8.44
CA ARG A 72 -8.76 -13.96 -9.53
C ARG A 72 -8.23 -12.52 -9.46
N GLY A 73 -8.64 -11.77 -8.45
CA GLY A 73 -8.16 -10.40 -8.23
C GLY A 73 -7.18 -10.39 -7.08
N ASN A 74 -6.08 -9.66 -7.22
CA ASN A 74 -5.18 -9.36 -6.10
C ASN A 74 -5.77 -8.23 -5.22
N ALA A 75 -7.05 -8.38 -4.93
CA ALA A 75 -7.91 -7.44 -4.25
C ALA A 75 -8.23 -8.01 -2.87
N TRP A 76 -7.97 -7.20 -1.86
CA TRP A 76 -8.01 -7.61 -0.47
C TRP A 76 -8.86 -6.65 0.34
N ARG A 77 -9.54 -7.21 1.34
CA ARG A 77 -10.29 -6.50 2.35
C ARG A 77 -9.49 -6.51 3.64
N VAL A 78 -9.27 -5.34 4.22
CA VAL A 78 -8.66 -5.25 5.55
C VAL A 78 -9.73 -5.46 6.60
N THR A 79 -9.53 -6.45 7.47
CA THR A 79 -10.46 -6.74 8.56
C THR A 79 -10.05 -6.08 9.86
N GLU A 80 -8.75 -5.96 10.13
CA GLU A 80 -8.24 -5.37 11.37
C GLU A 80 -6.81 -4.82 11.23
N LEU A 81 -6.48 -3.82 12.04
CA LEU A 81 -5.12 -3.32 12.26
C LEU A 81 -4.56 -3.96 13.53
N VAL A 82 -3.57 -4.85 13.40
CA VAL A 82 -3.12 -5.69 14.54
C VAL A 82 -1.93 -5.05 15.24
N GLY A 83 -2.16 -4.27 16.31
CA GLY A 83 -1.07 -3.76 17.14
C GLY A 83 -0.34 -2.55 16.55
N VAL A 84 -1.10 -1.55 16.08
CA VAL A 84 -0.56 -0.25 15.66
C VAL A 84 0.22 0.37 16.81
N THR A 85 1.55 0.25 16.78
CA THR A 85 2.45 0.91 17.72
C THR A 85 2.93 2.22 17.12
N THR A 86 3.12 3.22 17.97
CA THR A 86 3.62 4.55 17.64
C THR A 86 4.95 4.54 16.86
N GLU A 87 5.74 3.46 16.95
CA GLU A 87 6.95 3.24 16.15
C GLU A 87 6.68 3.06 14.65
N ALA A 88 5.59 2.38 14.27
CA ALA A 88 5.19 2.26 12.87
C ALA A 88 4.83 3.63 12.28
N MET A 89 4.14 4.47 13.07
CA MET A 89 3.82 5.85 12.71
C MET A 89 5.09 6.72 12.60
N ALA A 90 6.07 6.52 13.49
CA ALA A 90 7.33 7.28 13.48
C ALA A 90 8.24 6.91 12.28
N LYS A 91 8.32 5.65 11.88
CA LYS A 91 9.08 5.22 10.68
C LYS A 91 8.45 5.71 9.38
N ALA A 92 7.13 5.79 9.32
CA ALA A 92 6.39 6.31 8.18
C ALA A 92 6.78 7.77 7.84
N ALA A 93 6.89 8.61 8.88
CA ALA A 93 7.27 10.02 8.72
C ALA A 93 8.69 10.21 8.15
N ALA A 94 9.61 9.27 8.37
CA ALA A 94 10.99 9.37 7.91
C ALA A 94 11.17 8.99 6.43
N HIS A 95 10.29 8.16 5.85
CA HIS A 95 10.47 7.65 4.48
C HIS A 95 9.91 8.59 3.39
N GLU A 96 9.00 9.51 3.72
CA GLU A 96 8.44 10.47 2.76
C GLU A 96 9.51 11.44 2.20
N ASP A 97 10.50 11.79 3.03
CA ASP A 97 11.61 12.66 2.65
C ASP A 97 12.49 12.04 1.53
N GLU A 98 12.69 10.71 1.55
CA GLU A 98 13.58 10.02 0.61
C GLU A 98 12.99 9.85 -0.80
N ARG A 99 11.67 9.65 -0.93
CA ARG A 99 11.01 9.52 -2.25
C ARG A 99 10.86 10.86 -2.97
N ARG A 100 10.69 11.96 -2.23
CA ARG A 100 10.70 13.32 -2.81
C ARG A 100 12.04 13.63 -3.50
N GLN A 101 13.14 13.15 -2.93
CA GLN A 101 14.48 13.30 -3.52
C GLN A 101 14.65 12.48 -4.81
N ARG A 102 14.10 11.25 -4.87
CA ARG A 102 14.18 10.38 -6.07
C ARG A 102 13.33 10.87 -7.26
N ARG A 103 12.14 11.45 -7.00
CA ARG A 103 11.27 11.97 -8.08
C ARG A 103 11.72 13.34 -8.60
N GLY A 104 12.49 14.10 -7.82
CA GLY A 104 13.11 15.35 -8.26
C GLY A 104 14.35 15.16 -9.15
N SER A 105 14.97 13.96 -9.17
CA SER A 105 16.20 13.72 -9.96
C SER A 105 15.96 13.44 -11.44
N GLU A 106 14.71 13.26 -11.89
CA GLU A 106 14.41 12.81 -13.27
C GLU A 106 13.99 13.95 -14.21
N THR A 107 13.84 15.19 -13.72
CA THR A 107 13.48 16.35 -14.55
C THR A 107 14.64 17.29 -14.89
N GLU A 108 15.86 17.02 -14.44
CA GLU A 108 16.99 17.95 -14.59
C GLU A 108 18.21 17.39 -15.34
N HIS A 109 18.01 16.47 -16.30
CA HIS A 109 19.11 15.93 -17.14
C HIS A 109 18.86 15.97 -18.65
N ARG A 110 18.01 16.87 -19.14
CA ARG A 110 17.94 17.15 -20.60
C ARG A 110 18.04 18.64 -20.93
N GLU A 111 18.87 19.35 -20.21
CA GLU A 111 19.57 20.50 -20.77
C GLU A 111 21.06 20.24 -20.64
N SER A 112 21.83 20.51 -21.70
CA SER A 112 23.28 20.30 -21.84
C SER A 112 23.70 18.96 -22.46
N THR A 113 23.58 18.85 -23.78
CA THR A 113 24.70 18.49 -24.66
C THR A 113 24.42 19.07 -26.05
N GLU A 114 24.69 20.37 -26.11
CA GLU A 114 25.34 21.14 -27.19
C GLU A 114 25.66 20.46 -28.55
N HIS A 115 25.35 21.21 -29.62
CA HIS A 115 25.97 21.34 -30.96
C HIS A 115 26.48 20.12 -31.77
N VAL A 116 26.14 20.11 -33.08
CA VAL A 116 27.09 20.30 -34.21
C VAL A 116 26.35 20.61 -35.53
N GLU A 117 26.95 21.52 -36.30
CA GLU A 117 26.62 22.13 -37.61
C GLU A 117 26.11 21.20 -38.73
N VAL A 118 25.33 21.76 -39.69
CA VAL A 118 25.71 22.00 -41.11
C VAL A 118 24.95 23.21 -41.65
#